data_AF-A0A0N4Y866-F1
#
_entry.id   AF-A0A0N4Y866-F1
#
_cell.length_a   1.000
_cell.length_b   1.000
_cell.length_c   1.000
_cell.angle_alpha   90.00
_cell.angle_beta   90.00
_cell.angle_gamma   90.00
#
_symmetry.space_group_name_H-M   'P 1'
#
loop_
_entity.id
_entity.type
_entity.pdbx_description
1 polymer ?
#
loop_
_entity_poly.entity_id
_entity_poly.type
_entity_poly.pdbx_seq_one_letter_code
_entity_poly.pdbx_strand_id
1 'polypeptide(L)'
;MTAEVWIQVAKNSDRQAMEILQSQGRNRSAPYMFTLNAQKNMELISTGKRLQPTILALTSQNEGLRALTKQWSSTDEEISKHLVTGLCSLILSVSPNEEALALMDEKEPEQERAAKAVNLAERVLAAILRKLNQKAKGGV
;
A
#
# COMPACT_ATOMS: atom_id res chain seq x y z
N MET A 1 -4.63 9.67 14.64
CA MET A 1 -4.77 10.12 13.24
C MET A 1 -6.08 9.60 12.67
N THR A 2 -6.73 10.33 11.76
CA THR A 2 -7.95 9.88 11.06
C THR A 2 -7.60 9.06 9.82
N ALA A 3 -8.58 8.34 9.25
CA ALA A 3 -8.39 7.61 7.99
C ALA A 3 -7.93 8.54 6.84
N GLU A 4 -8.46 9.76 6.79
CA GLU A 4 -8.11 10.77 5.78
C GLU A 4 -6.65 11.22 5.91
N VAL A 5 -6.16 11.41 7.14
CA VAL A 5 -4.75 11.74 7.38
C VAL A 5 -3.84 10.61 6.89
N TRP A 6 -4.19 9.36 7.18
CA TRP A 6 -3.42 8.21 6.71
C TRP A 6 -3.44 8.06 5.18
N ILE A 7 -4.58 8.32 4.53
CA ILE A 7 -4.65 8.35 3.07
C ILE A 7 -3.74 9.44 2.50
N GLN A 8 -3.69 10.62 3.13
CA GLN A 8 -2.82 11.70 2.67
C GLN A 8 -1.33 11.35 2.83
N VAL A 9 -0.95 10.68 3.94
CA VAL A 9 0.41 10.15 4.11
C VAL A 9 0.72 9.15 3.00
N ALA A 10 -0.19 8.21 2.72
CA ALA A 10 0.00 7.22 1.66
C ALA A 10 0.23 7.87 0.29
N LYS A 11 -0.62 8.83 -0.10
CA LYS A 11 -0.46 9.58 -1.35
C LYS A 11 0.88 10.29 -1.45
N ASN A 12 1.33 10.92 -0.36
CA ASN A 12 2.59 11.66 -0.34
C ASN A 12 3.78 10.72 -0.50
N SER A 13 3.79 9.59 0.20
CA SER A 13 4.85 8.58 0.07
C SER A 13 4.87 7.97 -1.33
N ASP A 14 3.71 7.62 -1.88
CA ASP A 14 3.61 7.11 -3.26
C ASP A 14 4.17 8.10 -4.28
N ARG A 15 3.94 9.40 -4.07
CA ARG A 15 4.47 10.45 -4.96
C ARG A 15 5.99 10.45 -4.94
N GLN A 16 6.59 10.36 -3.74
CA GLN A 16 8.05 10.29 -3.60
C GLN A 16 8.63 9.04 -4.27
N ALA A 17 8.00 7.86 -4.09
CA ALA A 17 8.41 6.63 -4.77
C ALA A 17 8.36 6.77 -6.30
N MET A 18 7.27 7.35 -6.83
CA MET A 18 7.12 7.56 -8.27
C MET A 18 8.10 8.59 -8.84
N GLU A 19 8.42 9.66 -8.11
CA GLU A 19 9.43 10.65 -8.49
C GLU A 19 10.81 9.97 -8.66
N ILE A 20 11.20 9.10 -7.73
CA ILE A 20 12.45 8.32 -7.81
C ILE A 20 12.42 7.32 -8.98
N LEU A 21 11.33 6.58 -9.14
CA LEU A 21 11.17 5.65 -10.27
C LEU A 21 11.26 6.40 -11.61
N GLN A 22 10.66 7.57 -11.71
CA GLN A 22 10.71 8.41 -12.91
C GLN A 22 12.13 8.92 -13.18
N SER A 23 12.86 9.40 -12.15
CA SER A 23 14.24 9.87 -12.31
C SER A 23 15.20 8.75 -12.74
N GLN A 24 14.87 7.50 -12.42
CA GLN A 24 15.60 6.31 -12.88
C GLN A 24 15.16 5.82 -14.28
N GLY A 25 14.25 6.52 -14.96
CA GLY A 25 13.71 6.10 -16.26
C GLY A 25 12.75 4.91 -16.20
N ARG A 26 12.21 4.59 -15.00
CA ARG A 26 11.34 3.44 -14.72
C ARG A 26 9.86 3.83 -14.65
N ASN A 27 9.45 4.92 -15.29
CA ASN A 27 8.05 5.41 -15.33
C ASN A 27 7.06 4.52 -16.11
N ARG A 28 7.54 3.41 -16.69
CA ARG A 28 6.71 2.35 -17.30
C ARG A 28 6.89 0.99 -16.63
N SER A 29 7.62 0.95 -15.52
CA SER A 29 7.84 -0.28 -14.76
C SER A 29 6.58 -0.70 -14.00
N ALA A 30 6.50 -1.98 -13.64
CA ALA A 30 5.38 -2.49 -12.84
C ALA A 30 5.21 -1.73 -11.50
N PRO A 31 6.25 -1.48 -10.69
CA PRO A 31 6.12 -0.67 -9.47
C PRO A 31 5.46 0.69 -9.73
N TYR A 32 5.91 1.41 -10.76
CA TYR A 32 5.36 2.72 -11.08
C TYR A 32 3.87 2.66 -11.45
N MET A 33 3.49 1.73 -12.34
CA MET A 33 2.11 1.62 -12.82
C MET A 33 1.14 1.20 -11.69
N PHE A 34 1.58 0.31 -10.81
CA PHE A 34 0.78 -0.12 -9.66
C PHE A 34 0.63 0.99 -8.62
N THR A 35 1.70 1.71 -8.28
CA THR A 35 1.64 2.86 -7.37
C THR A 35 0.76 3.98 -7.94
N LEU A 36 0.85 4.27 -9.24
CA LEU A 36 -0.04 5.22 -9.90
C LEU A 36 -1.52 4.80 -9.79
N ASN A 37 -1.81 3.52 -9.98
CA ASN A 37 -3.18 3.01 -9.84
C ASN A 37 -3.66 3.07 -8.37
N ALA A 38 -2.77 2.84 -7.40
CA ALA A 38 -3.09 3.00 -5.99
C ALA A 38 -3.51 4.44 -5.68
N GLN A 39 -2.73 5.44 -6.11
CA GLN A 39 -3.07 6.86 -5.90
C GLN A 39 -4.42 7.26 -6.50
N LYS A 40 -4.71 6.84 -7.74
CA LYS A 40 -6.01 7.11 -8.38
C LYS A 40 -7.18 6.56 -7.55
N ASN A 41 -7.01 5.40 -6.93
CA ASN A 41 -8.03 4.83 -6.07
C ASN A 41 -8.13 5.54 -4.72
N MET A 42 -7.02 6.03 -4.16
CA MET A 42 -7.03 6.85 -2.93
C MET A 42 -7.84 8.15 -3.08
N GLU A 43 -7.83 8.76 -4.27
CA GLU A 43 -8.66 9.93 -4.60
C GLU A 43 -10.15 9.60 -4.57
N LEU A 44 -10.53 8.39 -4.99
CA LEU A 44 -11.91 7.94 -4.93
C LEU A 44 -12.37 7.65 -3.49
N ILE A 45 -11.47 7.21 -2.60
CA ILE A 45 -11.78 7.03 -1.18
C ILE A 45 -12.13 8.37 -0.54
N SER A 46 -11.36 9.41 -0.84
CA SER A 46 -11.51 10.76 -0.29
C SER A 46 -12.75 11.50 -0.81
N THR A 47 -13.36 11.03 -1.90
CA THR A 47 -14.63 11.56 -2.45
C THR A 47 -15.88 10.79 -2.00
N GLY A 48 -15.76 9.88 -1.03
CA GLY A 48 -16.89 9.20 -0.40
C GLY A 48 -17.18 7.77 -0.91
N LYS A 49 -16.52 7.32 -1.99
CA LYS A 49 -16.56 5.92 -2.44
C LYS A 49 -15.52 5.11 -1.67
N ARG A 50 -15.90 4.55 -0.53
CA ARG A 50 -14.90 4.02 0.42
C ARG A 50 -14.44 2.60 0.10
N LEU A 51 -15.34 1.62 0.05
CA LEU A 51 -14.94 0.21 0.14
C LEU A 51 -14.18 -0.32 -1.09
N GLN A 52 -14.77 -0.26 -2.29
CA GLN A 52 -14.16 -0.81 -3.50
C GLN A 52 -12.84 -0.10 -3.85
N PRO A 53 -12.76 1.25 -3.82
CA PRO A 53 -11.49 1.94 -4.03
C PRO A 53 -10.44 1.62 -2.96
N THR A 54 -10.83 1.41 -1.70
CA THR A 54 -9.88 0.97 -0.66
C THR A 54 -9.25 -0.39 -1.01
N ILE A 55 -10.06 -1.35 -1.44
CA ILE A 55 -9.56 -2.68 -1.86
C ILE A 55 -8.61 -2.52 -3.05
N LEU A 56 -9.01 -1.76 -4.07
CA LEU A 56 -8.19 -1.54 -5.26
C LEU A 56 -6.88 -0.78 -4.95
N ALA A 57 -6.92 0.20 -4.04
CA ALA A 57 -5.74 0.91 -3.59
C ALA A 57 -4.77 -0.02 -2.85
N LEU A 58 -5.26 -0.79 -1.88
CA LEU A 58 -4.45 -1.76 -1.13
C LEU A 58 -3.85 -2.84 -2.04
N THR A 59 -4.65 -3.42 -2.95
CA THR A 59 -4.17 -4.43 -3.89
C THR A 59 -3.10 -3.86 -4.82
N SER A 60 -3.34 -2.68 -5.39
CA SER A 60 -2.36 -2.07 -6.31
C SER A 60 -1.08 -1.71 -5.58
N GLN A 61 -1.17 -1.11 -4.39
CA GLN A 61 0.02 -0.76 -3.62
C GLN A 61 0.83 -1.99 -3.22
N ASN A 62 0.14 -3.07 -2.82
CA ASN A 62 0.78 -4.33 -2.49
C ASN A 62 1.53 -4.94 -3.69
N GLU A 63 0.92 -4.93 -4.88
CA GLU A 63 1.58 -5.43 -6.09
C GLU A 63 2.74 -4.53 -6.55
N GLY A 64 2.66 -3.22 -6.32
CA GLY A 64 3.77 -2.30 -6.56
C GLY A 64 5.00 -2.64 -5.71
N LEU A 65 4.81 -2.87 -4.42
CA LEU A 65 5.88 -3.28 -3.50
C LEU A 65 6.37 -4.71 -3.80
N ARG A 66 5.48 -5.66 -4.09
CA ARG A 66 5.84 -7.03 -4.47
C ARG A 66 6.70 -7.07 -5.75
N ALA A 67 6.44 -6.17 -6.69
CA ALA A 67 7.22 -6.10 -7.91
C ALA A 67 8.69 -5.71 -7.62
N LEU A 68 8.95 -4.88 -6.60
CA LEU A 68 10.31 -4.58 -6.15
C LEU A 68 10.97 -5.77 -5.44
N THR A 69 10.23 -6.47 -4.57
CA THR A 69 10.82 -7.58 -3.77
C THR A 69 11.21 -8.79 -4.62
N LYS A 70 10.54 -9.04 -5.75
CA LYS A 70 10.88 -10.13 -6.68
C LYS A 70 12.18 -9.93 -7.45
N GLN A 71 12.58 -8.69 -7.69
CA GLN A 71 13.78 -8.33 -8.46
C GLN A 71 14.57 -7.26 -7.71
N TRP A 72 14.86 -7.54 -6.44
CA TRP A 72 15.46 -6.58 -5.54
C TRP A 72 16.83 -6.09 -6.04
N SER A 73 16.98 -4.76 -6.13
CA SER A 73 18.26 -4.07 -6.29
C SER A 73 18.50 -3.16 -5.09
N SER A 74 19.77 -2.91 -4.75
CA SER A 74 20.12 -1.89 -3.74
C SER A 74 19.63 -0.49 -4.13
N THR A 75 19.43 -0.24 -5.43
CA THR A 75 18.83 1.01 -5.94
C THR A 75 17.33 1.14 -5.65
N ASP A 76 16.67 0.07 -5.19
CA ASP A 76 15.25 0.06 -4.83
C ASP A 76 15.00 0.38 -3.35
N GLU A 77 16.04 0.50 -2.53
CA GLU A 77 15.89 0.68 -1.08
C GLU A 77 15.04 1.91 -0.74
N GLU A 78 15.34 3.06 -1.36
CA GLU A 78 14.60 4.29 -1.10
C GLU A 78 13.16 4.24 -1.63
N ILE A 79 12.96 3.59 -2.79
CA ILE A 79 11.63 3.40 -3.38
C ILE A 79 10.79 2.53 -2.44
N SER A 80 11.38 1.44 -1.94
CA SER A 80 10.75 0.53 -0.99
C SER A 80 10.34 1.24 0.28
N LYS A 81 11.20 2.10 0.86
CA LYS A 81 10.86 2.83 2.09
C LYS A 81 9.56 3.61 1.94
N HIS A 82 9.44 4.35 0.84
CA HIS A 82 8.23 5.11 0.53
C HIS A 82 7.02 4.20 0.29
N LEU A 83 7.18 3.11 -0.46
CA LEU A 83 6.07 2.18 -0.74
C LEU A 83 5.60 1.41 0.51
N VAL A 84 6.51 1.05 1.42
CA VAL A 84 6.20 0.45 2.74
C VAL A 84 5.40 1.43 3.58
N THR A 85 5.86 2.69 3.71
CA THR A 85 5.11 3.73 4.42
C THR A 85 3.74 3.94 3.78
N GLY A 86 3.65 3.97 2.45
CA GLY A 86 2.39 4.11 1.72
C GLY A 86 1.42 2.96 2.02
N LEU A 87 1.90 1.72 1.96
CA LEU A 87 1.11 0.53 2.21
C LEU A 87 0.63 0.43 3.67
N CYS A 88 1.51 0.69 4.63
CA CYS A 88 1.16 0.69 6.06
C CYS A 88 0.15 1.79 6.38
N SER A 89 0.31 2.98 5.80
CA SER A 89 -0.65 4.08 5.95
C SER A 89 -2.02 3.72 5.36
N LEU A 90 -2.07 3.07 4.19
CA LEU A 90 -3.35 2.56 3.65
C LEU A 90 -4.00 1.55 4.60
N ILE A 91 -3.24 0.62 5.18
CA ILE A 91 -3.76 -0.35 6.16
C ILE A 91 -4.36 0.38 7.37
N LEU A 92 -3.65 1.36 7.91
CA LEU A 92 -4.09 2.17 9.05
C LEU A 92 -5.31 3.04 8.75
N SER A 93 -5.53 3.40 7.48
CA SER A 93 -6.76 4.09 7.07
C SER A 93 -8.01 3.22 7.14
N VAL A 94 -7.86 1.89 7.07
CA VAL A 94 -8.96 0.93 7.15
C VAL A 94 -9.28 0.57 8.59
N SER A 95 -8.25 0.31 9.39
CA SER A 95 -8.38 -0.06 10.79
C SER A 95 -7.05 0.12 11.53
N PRO A 96 -7.08 0.37 12.86
CA PRO A 96 -5.88 0.32 13.68
C PRO A 96 -5.13 -1.02 13.48
N ASN A 97 -3.82 -0.95 13.32
CA ASN A 97 -2.97 -2.11 13.09
C ASN A 97 -1.57 -1.86 13.66
N GLU A 98 -1.24 -2.51 14.78
CA GLU A 98 0.05 -2.33 15.48
C GLU A 98 1.24 -2.80 14.65
N GLU A 99 1.06 -3.86 13.86
CA GLU A 99 2.11 -4.38 12.98
C GLU A 99 2.44 -3.40 11.85
N ALA A 100 1.43 -2.71 11.30
CA ALA A 100 1.64 -1.64 10.32
C ALA A 100 2.38 -0.44 10.91
N LEU A 101 2.11 -0.08 12.18
CA LEU A 101 2.86 0.96 12.88
C LEU A 101 4.32 0.53 13.09
N ALA A 102 4.54 -0.69 13.59
CA ALA A 102 5.88 -1.22 13.82
C ALA A 102 6.72 -1.24 12.54
N LEU A 103 6.16 -1.67 11.40
CA LEU A 103 6.84 -1.72 10.11
C LEU A 103 7.31 -0.34 9.61
N MET A 104 6.63 0.74 10.00
CA MET A 104 7.05 2.10 9.62
C MET A 104 8.30 2.57 10.38
N ASP A 105 8.50 2.07 11.60
CA ASP A 105 9.62 2.43 12.48
C ASP A 105 10.75 1.36 12.53
N GLU A 106 10.57 0.25 11.81
CA GLU A 106 11.46 -0.91 11.85
C GLU A 106 12.83 -0.63 11.22
N LYS A 107 13.90 -1.11 11.89
CA LYS A 107 15.31 -0.90 11.48
C LYS A 107 15.92 -2.10 10.76
N GLU A 108 15.10 -3.07 10.38
CA GLU A 108 15.54 -4.24 9.62
C GLU A 108 16.03 -3.88 8.21
N PRO A 109 16.76 -4.79 7.53
CA PRO A 109 17.05 -4.63 6.11
C PRO A 109 15.77 -4.36 5.31
N GLU A 110 15.82 -3.37 4.42
CA GLU A 110 14.63 -2.88 3.73
C GLU A 110 13.91 -3.97 2.92
N GLN A 111 14.66 -4.92 2.35
CA GLN A 111 14.09 -6.05 1.61
C GLN A 111 13.20 -6.94 2.51
N GLU A 112 13.63 -7.20 3.74
CA GLU A 112 12.87 -8.01 4.71
C GLU A 112 11.63 -7.25 5.18
N ARG A 113 11.80 -5.96 5.49
CA ARG A 113 10.70 -5.06 5.87
C ARG A 113 9.64 -4.97 4.77
N ALA A 114 10.06 -4.85 3.51
CA ALA A 114 9.17 -4.86 2.35
C ALA A 114 8.39 -6.18 2.23
N ALA A 115 9.05 -7.32 2.42
CA ALA A 115 8.39 -8.63 2.39
C ALA A 115 7.36 -8.78 3.51
N LYS A 116 7.67 -8.34 4.74
CA LYS A 116 6.73 -8.30 5.86
C LYS A 116 5.51 -7.42 5.55
N ALA A 117 5.74 -6.23 4.99
CA ALA A 117 4.66 -5.32 4.61
C ALA A 117 3.72 -5.95 3.56
N VAL A 118 4.27 -6.64 2.56
CA VAL A 118 3.46 -7.38 1.56
C VAL A 118 2.59 -8.45 2.24
N ASN A 119 3.18 -9.27 3.11
CA ASN A 119 2.45 -10.32 3.84
C ASN A 119 1.36 -9.76 4.76
N LEU A 120 1.61 -8.63 5.41
CA LEU A 120 0.62 -7.94 6.22
C LEU A 120 -0.55 -7.45 5.36
N ALA A 121 -0.27 -6.81 4.23
CA ALA A 121 -1.30 -6.32 3.32
C ALA A 121 -2.18 -7.44 2.77
N GLU A 122 -1.60 -8.58 2.40
CA GLU A 122 -2.36 -9.77 1.98
C GLU A 122 -3.33 -10.25 3.08
N ARG A 123 -2.85 -10.35 4.33
CA ARG A 123 -3.70 -10.76 5.46
C ARG A 123 -4.85 -9.78 5.70
N VAL A 124 -4.57 -8.48 5.62
CA VAL A 124 -5.58 -7.42 5.78
C VAL A 124 -6.61 -7.48 4.65
N LEU A 125 -6.17 -7.59 3.38
CA LEU A 125 -7.05 -7.76 2.23
C LEU A 125 -7.94 -9.00 2.37
N ALA A 126 -7.38 -10.14 2.75
CA ALA A 126 -8.14 -11.36 2.99
C ALA A 126 -9.16 -11.22 4.13
N ALA A 127 -8.85 -10.44 5.17
CA ALA A 127 -9.79 -10.15 6.26
C ALA A 127 -10.94 -9.25 5.79
N ILE A 128 -10.66 -8.22 4.98
CA ILE A 128 -11.68 -7.35 4.38
C ILE A 128 -12.64 -8.18 3.51
N LEU A 129 -12.10 -8.97 2.57
CA LEU A 129 -12.89 -9.79 1.66
C LEU A 129 -13.75 -10.83 2.39
N ARG A 130 -13.21 -11.48 3.44
CA ARG A 130 -13.98 -12.42 4.27
C ARG A 130 -15.17 -11.74 4.96
N LYS A 131 -14.98 -10.55 5.52
CA LYS A 131 -16.07 -9.78 6.14
C LYS A 131 -17.17 -9.41 5.14
N LEU A 132 -16.80 -9.09 3.89
CA LEU A 132 -17.78 -8.81 2.82
C LEU A 132 -18.60 -10.04 2.45
N ASN A 133 -17.94 -11.18 2.30
CA ASN A 133 -18.61 -12.44 1.97
C ASN A 133 -19.55 -12.91 3.09
N GLN A 134 -19.19 -12.67 4.36
CA GLN A 134 -20.07 -12.98 5.50
C GLN A 134 -21.30 -12.07 5.53
N LYS A 135 -21.14 -10.76 5.29
CA LYS A 135 -22.27 -9.83 5.20
C LYS A 135 -23.22 -10.18 4.04
N ALA A 136 -22.68 -10.60 2.91
CA ALA A 136 -23.49 -11.02 1.77
C ALA A 136 -24.30 -12.30 2.04
N LYS A 137 -23.80 -13.20 2.90
CA LYS A 137 -24.46 -14.46 3.26
C LYS A 137 -25.42 -14.36 4.45
N GLY A 138 -25.24 -13.36 5.32
CA GLY A 138 -26.06 -13.15 6.53
C GLY A 138 -27.23 -12.18 6.34
N GLY A 139 -27.47 -11.69 5.12
CA GLY A 139 -28.65 -10.89 4.79
C GLY A 139 -29.81 -11.78 4.33
N VAL A 140 -30.52 -12.37 5.30
CA VAL A 140 -31.89 -12.87 5.19
C VAL A 140 -32.68 -12.29 6.35
#